data_AF-Q8TA59-F1
#
_entry.id   AF-Q8TA59-F1
#
_cell.length_a   1.000
_cell.length_b   1.000
_cell.length_c   1.000
_cell.angle_alpha   90.00
_cell.angle_beta   90.00
_cell.angle_gamma   90.00
#
_symmetry.space_group_name_H-M   'P 1'
#
loop_
_entity.id
_entity.type
_entity.pdbx_description
1 polymer ?
#
loop_
_entity_poly.entity_id
_entity_poly.type
_entity_poly.pdbx_seq_one_letter_code
_entity_poly.pdbx_strand_id
1 'polypeptide(L)'
;VIGFTRSMADEHLYQKTGVAFMCICPGMTSTELMMNKRDMNWMKWVPHTEEMWKMVMDAKMQTPEECAVNMMSVMEQAKNGGIYICSISGMKEITPTVYMH
;
A
#
# COMPACT_ATOMS: atom_id res chain seq x y z
N VAL A 1 -5.42 1.33 7.37
CA VAL A 1 -5.90 0.63 6.14
C VAL A 1 -5.75 -0.88 6.27
N ILE A 2 -4.54 -1.43 6.40
CA ILE A 2 -4.30 -2.89 6.50
C ILE A 2 -5.20 -3.59 7.54
N GLY A 3 -5.26 -3.07 8.77
CA GLY A 3 -6.10 -3.66 9.82
C GLY A 3 -7.58 -3.74 9.44
N PHE A 4 -8.15 -2.64 8.97
CA PHE A 4 -9.54 -2.59 8.49
C PHE A 4 -9.79 -3.58 7.35
N THR A 5 -8.95 -3.57 6.30
CA THR A 5 -9.11 -4.47 5.16
C THR A 5 -9.04 -5.94 5.58
N ARG A 6 -8.13 -6.30 6.49
CA ARG A 6 -8.05 -7.66 7.06
C ARG A 6 -9.30 -8.04 7.84
N SER A 7 -9.84 -7.14 8.65
CA SER A 7 -11.08 -7.38 9.40
C SER A 7 -12.28 -7.57 8.47
N MET A 8 -12.35 -6.82 7.37
CA MET A 8 -13.43 -6.97 6.39
C MET A 8 -13.30 -8.22 5.52
N ALA A 9 -12.07 -8.71 5.34
CA ALA A 9 -11.78 -9.95 4.62
C ALA A 9 -12.11 -11.23 5.42
N ASP A 10 -12.69 -11.11 6.62
CA ASP A 10 -13.10 -12.25 7.43
C ASP A 10 -14.02 -13.20 6.64
N GLU A 11 -13.77 -14.50 6.77
CA GLU A 11 -14.46 -15.54 6.01
C GLU A 11 -15.97 -15.55 6.28
N HIS A 12 -16.39 -15.23 7.51
CA HIS A 12 -17.81 -15.12 7.86
C HIS A 12 -18.51 -13.98 7.12
N LEU A 13 -17.82 -12.85 6.94
CA LEU A 13 -18.33 -11.71 6.18
C LEU A 13 -18.36 -12.02 4.68
N TYR A 14 -17.32 -12.67 4.17
CA TYR A 14 -17.27 -13.09 2.77
C TYR A 14 -18.41 -14.06 2.42
N GLN A 15 -18.64 -15.09 3.23
CA GLN A 15 -19.72 -16.07 2.99
C GLN A 15 -21.11 -15.45 3.02
N LYS A 16 -21.31 -14.39 3.81
CA LYS A 16 -22.59 -13.67 3.91
C LYS A 16 -22.83 -12.68 2.77
N THR A 17 -21.77 -12.06 2.25
CA THR A 17 -21.89 -10.90 1.33
C THR A 17 -21.39 -11.17 -0.08
N GLY A 18 -20.51 -12.16 -0.26
CA GLY A 18 -19.78 -12.41 -1.50
C GLY A 18 -18.73 -11.33 -1.83
N VAL A 19 -18.45 -10.39 -0.91
CA VAL A 19 -17.52 -9.27 -1.17
C VAL A 19 -16.13 -9.59 -0.65
N ALA A 20 -15.16 -9.70 -1.56
CA ALA A 20 -13.75 -9.87 -1.22
C ALA A 20 -13.06 -8.52 -0.98
N PHE A 21 -12.13 -8.50 -0.03
CA PHE A 21 -11.33 -7.32 0.31
C PHE A 21 -9.84 -7.61 0.10
N MET A 22 -9.12 -6.70 -0.54
CA MET A 22 -7.66 -6.77 -0.69
C MET A 22 -7.02 -5.41 -0.40
N CYS A 23 -5.78 -5.41 0.08
CA CYS A 23 -5.03 -4.21 0.40
C CYS A 23 -3.83 -4.07 -0.53
N ILE A 24 -3.71 -2.91 -1.18
CA ILE A 24 -2.55 -2.56 -2.01
C ILE A 24 -1.85 -1.38 -1.35
N CYS A 25 -0.55 -1.54 -1.15
CA CYS A 25 0.34 -0.54 -0.55
C CYS A 25 1.34 -0.08 -1.62
N PRO A 26 1.04 1.00 -2.37
CA PRO A 26 2.00 1.57 -3.30
C PRO A 26 3.23 2.12 -2.58
N GLY A 27 4.41 1.88 -3.16
CA GLY A 27 5.61 2.67 -2.88
C GLY A 27 5.44 4.10 -3.37
N MET A 28 6.51 4.90 -3.29
CA MET A 28 6.42 6.29 -3.75
C MET A 28 6.09 6.35 -5.25
N THR A 29 4.98 7.01 -5.56
CA THR A 29 4.47 7.14 -6.93
C THR A 29 4.38 8.62 -7.30
N SER A 30 4.88 9.00 -8.48
CA SER A 30 4.96 10.38 -8.96
C SER A 30 3.60 10.94 -9.40
N THR A 31 2.63 10.92 -8.48
CA THR A 31 1.28 11.47 -8.64
C THR A 31 1.23 12.94 -8.23
N GLU A 32 0.19 13.64 -8.67
CA GLU A 32 -0.09 15.00 -8.18
C GLU A 32 -0.23 15.08 -6.66
N LEU A 33 -0.70 14.01 -5.99
CA LEU A 33 -0.76 13.95 -4.53
C LEU A 33 0.62 14.14 -3.88
N MET A 34 1.68 13.62 -4.51
CA MET A 34 3.06 13.80 -4.04
C MET A 34 3.64 15.14 -4.52
N MET A 35 3.30 15.58 -5.73
CA MET A 35 3.83 16.81 -6.33
C MET A 35 3.20 18.10 -5.77
N ASN A 36 1.93 18.07 -5.36
CA ASN A 36 1.23 19.20 -4.74
C ASN A 36 1.52 19.33 -3.24
N LYS A 37 2.18 18.32 -2.64
CA LYS A 37 2.73 18.38 -1.29
C LYS A 37 4.15 18.96 -1.28
N ARG A 38 4.46 19.94 -2.15
CA ARG A 38 5.78 20.60 -2.22
C ARG A 38 6.25 21.18 -0.88
N ASP A 39 5.33 21.59 -0.03
CA ASP A 39 5.67 22.11 1.30
C ASP A 39 5.93 21.00 2.33
N MET A 40 5.66 19.73 1.99
CA MET A 40 5.79 18.51 2.81
C MET A 40 5.31 18.70 4.26
N ASN A 41 4.36 19.61 4.47
CA ASN A 41 4.02 20.15 5.78
C ASN A 41 3.39 19.08 6.69
N TRP A 42 2.85 18.01 6.10
CA TRP A 42 2.34 16.83 6.80
C TRP A 42 3.44 16.06 7.56
N MET A 43 4.71 16.15 7.13
CA MET A 43 5.83 15.50 7.84
C MET A 43 6.35 16.29 9.03
N LYS A 44 6.00 17.56 9.20
CA LYS A 44 6.28 18.28 10.46
C LYS A 44 5.64 17.60 11.67
N TRP A 45 4.57 16.83 11.41
CA TRP A 45 3.83 16.08 12.42
C TRP A 45 4.36 14.66 12.63
N VAL A 46 5.30 14.19 11.79
CA VAL A 46 5.87 12.85 11.88
C VAL A 46 7.28 12.99 12.47
N PRO A 47 7.55 12.50 13.69
CA PRO A 47 8.91 12.44 14.21
C PRO A 47 9.80 11.64 13.25
N HIS A 48 10.86 12.26 12.73
CA HIS A 48 11.79 11.63 11.81
C HIS A 48 13.22 12.05 12.10
N THR A 49 14.16 11.16 11.80
CA THR A 49 15.59 11.50 11.79
C THR A 49 15.99 12.03 10.41
N GLU A 50 17.09 12.79 10.34
CA GLU A 50 17.63 13.31 9.09
C GLU A 50 18.01 12.17 8.12
N GLU A 51 18.50 11.03 8.64
CA GLU A 51 18.81 9.87 7.82
C GLU A 51 17.55 9.26 7.22
N MET A 52 16.46 9.18 7.99
CA MET A 52 15.18 8.71 7.49
C MET A 52 14.64 9.64 6.42
N TRP A 53 14.83 10.95 6.59
CA TRP A 53 14.45 11.93 5.58
C TRP A 53 15.22 11.76 4.28
N LYS A 54 16.55 11.64 4.36
CA LYS A 54 17.40 11.40 3.20
C LYS A 54 16.99 10.14 2.44
N MET A 55 16.71 9.05 3.15
CA MET A 55 16.23 7.81 2.52
C MET A 55 14.92 8.00 1.77
N VAL A 56 13.98 8.79 2.28
CA VAL A 56 12.71 9.09 1.61
C VAL A 56 12.95 9.96 0.38
N MET A 57 13.82 10.97 0.44
CA MET A 57 14.10 11.84 -0.71
C MET A 57 14.89 11.15 -1.82
N ASP A 58 15.80 10.25 -1.45
CA ASP A 58 16.64 9.51 -2.40
C ASP A 58 15.93 8.28 -2.98
N ALA A 59 14.80 7.87 -2.40
CA ALA A 59 14.09 6.69 -2.83
C ALA A 59 13.45 6.89 -4.21
N LYS A 60 13.67 5.91 -5.09
CA LYS A 60 13.15 5.94 -6.45
C LYS A 60 11.63 5.90 -6.43
N MET A 61 11.03 6.69 -7.32
CA MET A 61 9.59 6.71 -7.52
C MET A 61 9.20 5.87 -8.73
N GLN A 62 8.04 5.23 -8.66
CA GLN A 62 7.37 4.61 -9.82
C GLN A 62 6.40 5.62 -10.45
N THR A 63 6.04 5.45 -11.73
CA THR A 63 4.97 6.25 -12.34
C THR A 63 3.59 5.73 -11.95
N PRO A 64 2.52 6.54 -12.04
CA PRO A 64 1.15 6.07 -11.84
C PRO A 64 0.78 4.90 -12.76
N GLU A 65 1.26 4.91 -14.01
CA GLU A 65 1.01 3.87 -15.02
C GLU A 65 1.70 2.56 -14.63
N GLU A 66 2.98 2.61 -14.22
CA GLU A 66 3.70 1.43 -13.72
C GLU A 66 2.97 0.81 -12.51
N CYS A 67 2.53 1.65 -11.56
CA CYS A 67 1.76 1.20 -10.41
C CYS A 67 0.43 0.56 -10.82
N ALA A 68 -0.27 1.13 -11.81
CA ALA A 68 -1.55 0.61 -12.30
C ALA A 68 -1.39 -0.75 -12.99
N VAL A 69 -0.38 -0.90 -13.86
CA VAL A 69 -0.07 -2.17 -14.54
C VAL A 69 0.23 -3.26 -13.52
N ASN A 70 1.06 -2.96 -12.52
CA ASN A 70 1.38 -3.89 -11.44
C ASN A 70 0.12 -4.27 -10.64
N MET A 71 -0.73 -3.30 -10.31
CA MET A 71 -1.97 -3.53 -9.59
C MET A 71 -2.95 -4.46 -10.33
N MET A 72 -3.05 -4.37 -11.65
CA MET A 72 -3.91 -5.26 -12.44
C MET A 72 -3.58 -6.75 -12.21
N SER A 73 -2.29 -7.09 -12.10
CA SER A 73 -1.85 -8.49 -11.92
C SER A 73 -2.37 -9.16 -10.65
N VAL A 74 -2.68 -8.38 -9.60
CA VAL A 74 -3.23 -8.91 -8.34
C VAL A 74 -4.75 -8.80 -8.29
N MET A 75 -5.33 -7.81 -8.98
CA MET A 75 -6.79 -7.68 -9.09
C MET A 75 -7.38 -8.88 -9.85
N GLU A 76 -6.69 -9.36 -10.89
CA GLU A 76 -7.08 -10.57 -11.64
C GLU A 76 -7.09 -11.84 -10.78
N GLN A 77 -6.29 -11.90 -9.72
CA GLN A 77 -6.27 -13.03 -8.78
C GLN A 77 -7.46 -13.02 -7.81
N ALA A 78 -8.06 -11.84 -7.58
CA ALA A 78 -9.23 -11.64 -6.72
C ALA A 78 -9.14 -12.31 -5.33
N LYS A 79 -7.93 -12.38 -4.75
CA LYS A 79 -7.69 -13.08 -3.48
C LYS A 79 -8.25 -12.28 -2.30
N ASN A 80 -9.28 -12.80 -1.65
CA ASN A 80 -9.79 -12.23 -0.41
C ASN A 80 -8.72 -12.25 0.70
N GLY A 81 -8.55 -11.12 1.39
CA GLY A 81 -7.55 -10.92 2.44
C GLY A 81 -6.12 -10.66 1.96
N GLY A 82 -5.87 -10.66 0.64
CA GLY A 82 -4.53 -10.43 0.09
C GLY A 82 -3.99 -9.04 0.40
N ILE A 83 -2.71 -8.96 0.79
CA ILE A 83 -2.02 -7.70 1.09
C ILE A 83 -0.76 -7.63 0.23
N TYR A 84 -0.63 -6.56 -0.54
CA TYR A 84 0.41 -6.45 -1.56
C TYR A 84 1.17 -5.14 -1.46
N ILE A 85 2.49 -5.20 -1.61
CA ILE A 85 3.35 -4.04 -1.81
C ILE A 85 3.55 -3.86 -3.32
N CYS A 86 3.21 -2.68 -3.84
CA CYS A 86 3.44 -2.30 -5.24
C CYS A 86 4.68 -1.42 -5.33
N SER A 87 5.73 -1.90 -5.98
CA SER A 87 7.02 -1.21 -6.09
C SER A 87 7.53 -1.22 -7.52
N ILE A 88 8.65 -0.54 -7.77
CA ILE A 88 9.34 -0.56 -9.06
C ILE A 88 9.74 -1.99 -9.46
N SER A 89 9.97 -2.90 -8.50
CA SER A 89 10.24 -4.31 -8.75
C SER A 89 8.98 -5.17 -9.00
N GLY A 90 7.79 -4.56 -9.06
CA GLY A 90 6.52 -5.24 -9.23
C GLY A 90 5.72 -5.41 -7.93
N MET A 91 4.81 -6.39 -7.95
CA MET A 91 3.93 -6.74 -6.84
C MET A 91 4.52 -7.83 -5.96
N LYS A 92 4.45 -7.63 -4.64
CA LYS A 92 4.81 -8.65 -3.65
C LYS A 92 3.70 -8.83 -2.63
N GLU A 93 3.17 -10.05 -2.52
CA GLU A 93 2.27 -10.41 -1.42
C GLU A 93 3.04 -10.48 -0.10
N ILE A 94 2.43 -10.00 0.98
CA ILE A 94 2.99 -10.02 2.32
C ILE A 94 2.00 -10.56 3.35
N THR A 95 2.52 -11.15 4.41
CA THR A 95 1.76 -11.50 5.61
C THR A 95 2.26 -10.64 6.77
N PRO A 96 1.45 -9.69 7.28
CA PRO A 96 1.85 -8.88 8.42
C PRO A 96 2.02 -9.75 9.66
N THR A 97 3.04 -9.47 10.46
CA THR A 97 3.20 -10.08 11.79
C THR A 97 1.98 -9.77 12.65
N VAL A 98 1.39 -10.80 13.26
CA VAL A 98 0.29 -10.67 14.20
C VAL A 98 0.86 -10.62 15.61
N TYR A 99 0.68 -9.50 16.29
CA TYR A 99 1.25 -9.24 17.62
C TYR A 99 0.28 -9.50 18.78
N MET A 100 -0.97 -9.89 18.48
CA MET A 100 -2.01 -10.17 19.46
C MET A 100 -2.60 -11.55 19.16
N HIS A 101 -2.55 -12.44 20.15
CA HIS A 101 -3.16 -13.78 20.11
C HIS A 101 -4.55 -13.74 20.73
#